data_AF-A0A4Z0Q6Z7-F1
#
_entry.id   AF-A0A4Z0Q6Z7-F1
#
_cell.length_a   1.000
_cell.length_b   1.000
_cell.length_c   1.000
_cell.angle_alpha   90.00
_cell.angle_beta   90.00
_cell.angle_gamma   90.00
#
_symmetry.space_group_name_H-M   'P 1'
#
loop_
_entity.id
_entity.type
_entity.pdbx_description
1 polymer ?
#
loop_
_entity_poly.entity_id
_entity_poly.type
_entity_poly.pdbx_seq_one_letter_code
_entity_poly.pdbx_strand_id
1 'polypeptide(L)'
;MARSFSTASLLLVLVLFVWAGMVAGISFLEAPLKFTAPHITVALGLGIGRIVFGALNWVELLLATVAVGSALWVRVPPAIAAPLGGLAAILLLQTYWLLPALDARALALLAGHPAPPSALHSVYIGLEVVKLLTLLLTGSRVFRWALQAA
;
A
#
# COMPACT_ATOMS: atom_id res chain seq x y z
N MET A 1 17.00 12.44 -31.08
CA MET A 1 15.69 12.90 -30.55
C MET A 1 15.85 12.99 -29.05
N ALA A 2 16.07 14.20 -28.52
CA ALA A 2 16.26 14.43 -27.09
C ALA A 2 15.03 13.89 -26.35
N ARG A 3 15.23 12.88 -25.50
CA ARG A 3 14.15 12.10 -24.90
C ARG A 3 13.72 12.78 -23.60
N SER A 4 13.26 14.02 -23.70
CA SER A 4 12.82 14.79 -22.54
C SER A 4 11.84 13.97 -21.71
N PHE A 5 12.22 13.69 -20.47
CA PHE A 5 11.39 13.29 -19.35
C PHE A 5 9.89 13.32 -19.66
N SER A 6 9.30 12.16 -19.99
CA SER A 6 7.88 12.13 -20.35
C SER A 6 7.03 12.42 -19.11
N THR A 7 5.91 13.15 -19.28
CA THR A 7 4.95 13.42 -18.19
C THR A 7 4.50 12.12 -17.50
N ALA A 8 4.41 11.02 -18.24
CA ALA A 8 4.08 9.70 -17.71
C ALA A 8 5.20 9.10 -16.82
N SER A 9 6.48 9.35 -17.13
CA SER A 9 7.60 8.95 -16.28
C SER A 9 7.59 9.70 -14.96
N LEU A 10 7.31 11.01 -15.00
CA LEU A 10 7.13 11.82 -13.78
C LEU A 10 5.96 11.29 -12.95
N LEU A 11 4.82 11.06 -13.59
CA LEU A 11 3.61 10.56 -12.94
C LEU A 11 3.88 9.22 -12.25
N LEU A 12 4.58 8.28 -12.91
CA LEU A 12 4.95 7.01 -12.30
C LEU A 12 5.80 7.18 -11.05
N VAL A 13 6.81 8.08 -11.08
CA VAL A 13 7.64 8.39 -9.90
C VAL A 13 6.77 8.94 -8.77
N LEU A 14 5.96 9.96 -9.06
CA LEU A 14 5.11 10.63 -8.05
C LEU A 14 4.13 9.65 -7.41
N VAL A 15 3.45 8.84 -8.22
CA VAL A 15 2.46 7.86 -7.74
C VAL A 15 3.11 6.83 -6.80
N LEU A 16 4.31 6.33 -7.12
CA LEU A 16 4.98 5.36 -6.25
C LEU A 16 5.39 5.96 -4.90
N PHE A 17 5.87 7.21 -4.87
CA PHE A 17 6.24 7.88 -3.63
C PHE A 17 5.02 8.35 -2.81
N VAL A 18 3.96 8.81 -3.47
CA VAL A 18 2.68 9.11 -2.80
C VAL A 18 2.10 7.85 -2.18
N TRP A 19 2.11 6.73 -2.91
CA TRP A 19 1.65 5.45 -2.37
C TRP A 19 2.50 5.01 -1.17
N ALA A 20 3.83 5.11 -1.25
CA ALA A 20 4.71 4.84 -0.12
C ALA A 20 4.39 5.73 1.09
N GLY A 21 4.15 7.02 0.86
CA GLY A 21 3.77 7.98 1.91
C GLY A 21 2.45 7.64 2.58
N MET A 22 1.43 7.23 1.81
CA MET A 22 0.14 6.79 2.34
C MET A 22 0.28 5.54 3.22
N VAL A 23 1.05 4.54 2.75
CA VAL A 23 1.34 3.33 3.53
C VAL A 23 2.09 3.66 4.81
N ALA A 24 3.16 4.47 4.74
CA ALA A 24 3.92 4.89 5.91
C ALA A 24 3.06 5.67 6.91
N GLY A 25 2.28 6.64 6.43
CA GLY A 25 1.45 7.50 7.25
C GLY A 25 0.28 6.77 7.90
N ILE A 26 -0.41 5.88 7.19
CA ILE A 26 -1.59 5.21 7.71
C ILE A 26 -1.21 3.92 8.44
N SER A 27 -0.50 3.00 7.78
CA SER A 27 -0.23 1.66 8.32
C SER A 27 0.76 1.67 9.47
N PHE A 28 1.76 2.58 9.46
CA PHE A 28 2.84 2.59 10.45
C PHE A 28 2.74 3.73 11.47
N LEU A 29 2.17 4.88 11.10
CA LEU A 29 2.07 6.03 12.00
C LEU A 29 0.68 6.14 12.64
N GLU A 30 -0.39 6.27 11.84
CA GLU A 30 -1.77 6.43 12.35
C GLU A 30 -2.24 5.20 13.12
N ALA A 31 -2.09 4.01 12.53
CA ALA A 31 -2.72 2.81 13.06
C ALA A 31 -2.25 2.45 14.48
N PRO A 32 -0.95 2.59 14.85
CA PRO A 32 -0.51 2.43 16.23
C PRO A 32 -0.86 3.64 17.11
N LEU A 33 -0.63 4.87 16.63
CA LEU A 33 -0.78 6.07 17.45
C LEU A 33 -2.22 6.36 17.86
N LYS A 34 -3.23 5.96 17.07
CA LYS A 34 -4.62 6.20 17.47
C LYS A 34 -5.01 5.53 18.79
N PHE A 35 -4.34 4.43 19.15
CA PHE A 35 -4.56 3.72 20.41
C PHE A 35 -3.89 4.40 21.62
N THR A 36 -3.16 5.49 21.42
CA THR A 36 -2.57 6.29 22.52
C THR A 36 -3.42 7.51 22.89
N ALA A 37 -4.49 7.78 22.13
CA ALA A 37 -5.36 8.92 22.38
C ALA A 37 -6.14 8.78 23.70
N PRO A 38 -6.35 9.88 24.47
CA PRO A 38 -7.20 9.85 25.65
C PRO A 38 -8.60 9.32 25.34
N HIS A 39 -9.13 8.48 26.24
CA HIS A 39 -10.47 7.87 26.12
C HIS A 39 -10.67 6.89 24.95
N ILE A 40 -9.61 6.50 24.23
CA ILE A 40 -9.73 5.48 23.19
C ILE A 40 -10.03 4.10 23.78
N THR A 41 -10.96 3.38 23.17
CA THR A 41 -11.24 1.98 23.48
C THR A 41 -10.82 1.09 22.32
N VAL A 42 -10.56 -0.20 22.58
CA VAL A 42 -10.23 -1.17 21.52
C VAL A 42 -11.35 -1.24 20.48
N ALA A 43 -12.61 -1.25 20.91
CA ALA A 43 -13.75 -1.28 20.02
C ALA A 43 -13.80 -0.06 19.09
N LEU A 44 -13.59 1.15 19.64
CA LEU A 44 -13.54 2.38 18.86
C LEU A 44 -12.35 2.39 17.89
N GLY A 45 -11.16 2.01 18.35
CA GLY A 45 -9.97 1.95 17.51
C GLY A 45 -10.07 0.92 16.37
N LEU A 46 -10.72 -0.22 16.61
CA LEU A 46 -11.05 -1.18 15.55
C LEU A 46 -12.07 -0.60 14.56
N GLY A 47 -13.14 0.04 15.05
CA GLY A 47 -14.13 0.70 14.19
C GLY A 47 -13.50 1.73 13.25
N ILE A 48 -12.65 2.61 13.79
CA ILE A 48 -11.87 3.58 13.00
C ILE A 48 -10.96 2.85 12.01
N GLY A 49 -10.22 1.84 12.47
CA GLY A 49 -9.34 1.04 11.63
C GLY A 49 -10.03 0.47 10.40
N ARG A 50 -11.21 -0.14 10.56
CA ARG A 50 -11.97 -0.73 9.44
C ARG A 50 -12.29 0.29 8.35
N ILE A 51 -12.70 1.50 8.75
CA ILE A 51 -13.04 2.57 7.81
C ILE A 51 -11.77 3.10 7.12
N VAL A 52 -10.73 3.41 7.90
CA VAL A 52 -9.48 4.01 7.37
C VAL A 52 -8.74 3.03 6.45
N PHE A 53 -8.62 1.75 6.83
CA PHE A 53 -7.96 0.75 5.98
C PHE A 53 -8.79 0.40 4.74
N GLY A 54 -10.13 0.44 4.83
CA GLY A 54 -10.99 0.32 3.65
C GLY A 54 -10.78 1.47 2.65
N ALA A 55 -10.69 2.71 3.16
CA ALA A 55 -10.39 3.88 2.34
C ALA A 55 -8.97 3.83 1.75
N LEU A 56 -7.97 3.46 2.56
CA LEU A 56 -6.58 3.26 2.10
C LEU A 56 -6.56 2.24 0.96
N ASN A 57 -7.16 1.06 1.12
CA ASN A 57 -7.17 0.02 0.09
C ASN A 57 -7.74 0.53 -1.25
N TRP A 58 -8.82 1.32 -1.22
CA TRP A 58 -9.35 1.96 -2.44
C TRP A 58 -8.36 2.92 -3.10
N VAL A 59 -7.69 3.76 -2.31
CA VAL A 59 -6.65 4.67 -2.79
C VAL A 59 -5.46 3.89 -3.35
N GLU A 60 -5.04 2.81 -2.69
CA GLU A 60 -3.96 1.95 -3.17
C GLU A 60 -4.29 1.29 -4.52
N LEU A 61 -5.52 0.80 -4.71
CA LEU A 61 -5.98 0.26 -5.99
C LEU A 61 -5.93 1.31 -7.10
N LEU A 62 -6.34 2.55 -6.81
CA LEU A 62 -6.25 3.66 -7.76
C LEU A 62 -4.79 3.96 -8.11
N LEU A 63 -3.93 4.12 -7.11
CA LEU A 63 -2.50 4.40 -7.31
C LEU A 63 -1.81 3.26 -8.07
N ALA A 64 -2.12 2.00 -7.75
CA ALA A 64 -1.63 0.84 -8.49
C ALA A 64 -2.04 0.88 -9.96
N THR A 65 -3.31 1.19 -10.24
CA THR A 65 -3.83 1.31 -11.61
C THR A 65 -3.09 2.39 -12.39
N VAL A 66 -2.89 3.57 -11.80
CA VAL A 66 -2.16 4.67 -12.44
C VAL A 66 -0.68 4.32 -12.65
N ALA A 67 -0.04 3.65 -11.68
CA ALA A 67 1.35 3.22 -11.78
C ALA A 67 1.53 2.21 -12.92
N VAL A 68 0.68 1.18 -12.99
CA VAL A 68 0.74 0.17 -14.05
C VAL A 68 0.45 0.80 -15.41
N GLY A 69 -0.59 1.63 -15.53
CA GLY A 69 -0.90 2.33 -16.79
C GLY A 69 0.25 3.21 -17.28
N SER A 70 0.87 3.97 -16.38
CA SER A 70 2.03 4.80 -16.69
C SER A 70 3.24 3.96 -17.12
N ALA A 71 3.50 2.85 -16.42
CA ALA A 71 4.60 1.93 -16.72
C ALA A 71 4.45 1.24 -18.09
N LEU A 72 3.23 0.85 -18.46
CA LEU A 72 2.91 0.31 -19.78
C LEU A 72 3.08 1.36 -20.88
N TRP A 73 2.64 2.59 -20.63
CA TRP A 73 2.75 3.70 -21.59
C TRP A 73 4.20 4.01 -21.96
N VAL A 74 5.07 4.12 -20.95
CA VAL A 74 6.50 4.44 -21.15
C VAL A 74 7.37 3.20 -21.41
N ARG A 75 6.76 2.01 -21.45
CA ARG A 75 7.43 0.72 -21.71
C ARG A 75 8.65 0.49 -20.83
N VAL A 76 8.44 0.54 -19.52
CA VAL A 76 9.53 0.36 -18.54
C VAL A 76 10.27 -0.97 -18.74
N PRO A 77 11.59 -1.04 -18.46
CA PRO A 77 12.34 -2.28 -18.56
C PRO A 77 11.86 -3.33 -17.53
N PRO A 78 12.14 -4.63 -17.76
CA PRO A 78 11.74 -5.72 -16.85
C PRO A 78 12.17 -5.52 -15.39
N ALA A 79 13.33 -4.88 -15.16
CA ALA A 79 13.82 -4.56 -13.83
C ALA A 79 12.92 -3.61 -13.01
N ILE A 80 12.03 -2.86 -13.68
CA ILE A 80 11.00 -2.01 -13.07
C ILE A 80 9.62 -2.71 -13.14
N ALA A 81 9.32 -3.40 -14.24
CA ALA A 81 8.04 -4.09 -14.40
C ALA A 81 7.83 -5.22 -13.37
N ALA A 82 8.87 -6.01 -13.09
CA ALA A 82 8.79 -7.12 -12.15
C ALA A 82 8.40 -6.69 -10.71
N PRO A 83 9.07 -5.71 -10.07
CA PRO A 83 8.64 -5.26 -8.74
C PRO A 83 7.28 -4.55 -8.74
N LEU A 84 6.87 -3.88 -9.83
CA LEU A 84 5.50 -3.37 -9.95
C LEU A 84 4.46 -4.50 -9.96
N GLY A 85 4.74 -5.60 -10.67
CA GLY A 85 3.91 -6.80 -10.63
C GLY A 85 3.84 -7.41 -9.22
N GLY A 86 4.97 -7.43 -8.51
CA GLY A 86 5.01 -7.86 -7.10
C GLY A 86 4.17 -6.99 -6.17
N LEU A 87 4.23 -5.66 -6.33
CA LEU A 87 3.40 -4.72 -5.58
C LEU A 87 1.91 -4.94 -5.84
N ALA A 88 1.52 -5.12 -7.10
CA ALA A 88 0.15 -5.45 -7.47
C ALA A 88 -0.29 -6.78 -6.84
N ALA A 89 0.54 -7.81 -6.88
CA ALA A 89 0.23 -9.11 -6.28
C ALA A 89 0.04 -9.01 -4.76
N ILE A 90 0.91 -8.27 -4.06
CA ILE A 90 0.76 -8.02 -2.61
C ILE A 90 -0.56 -7.28 -2.34
N LEU A 91 -0.84 -6.22 -3.10
CA LEU A 91 -2.07 -5.44 -2.92
C LEU A 91 -3.31 -6.32 -3.11
N LEU A 92 -3.38 -7.11 -4.20
CA LEU A 92 -4.52 -7.98 -4.45
C LEU A 92 -4.67 -9.06 -3.36
N LEU A 93 -3.57 -9.63 -2.88
CA LEU A 93 -3.58 -10.56 -1.74
C LEU A 93 -4.15 -9.89 -0.48
N GLN A 94 -3.78 -8.64 -0.23
CA GLN A 94 -4.30 -7.86 0.89
C GLN A 94 -5.78 -7.54 0.72
N THR A 95 -6.19 -7.04 -0.45
CA THR A 95 -7.56 -6.66 -0.78
C THR A 95 -8.53 -7.83 -0.68
N TYR A 96 -8.20 -8.98 -1.27
CA TYR A 96 -9.15 -10.08 -1.43
C TYR A 96 -9.08 -11.12 -0.32
N TRP A 97 -7.99 -11.16 0.47
CA TRP A 97 -7.84 -12.15 1.53
C TRP A 97 -7.56 -11.55 2.90
N LEU A 98 -6.44 -10.84 3.07
CA LEU A 98 -6.01 -10.44 4.41
C LEU A 98 -6.94 -9.41 5.04
N LEU A 99 -7.33 -8.37 4.32
CA LEU A 99 -8.21 -7.33 4.84
C LEU A 99 -9.61 -7.91 5.19
N PRO A 100 -10.28 -8.68 4.32
CA PRO A 100 -11.53 -9.35 4.68
C PRO A 100 -11.40 -10.27 5.90
N ALA A 101 -10.32 -11.05 5.98
CA ALA A 101 -10.09 -11.95 7.10
C ALA A 101 -9.84 -11.20 8.42
N LEU A 102 -9.13 -10.07 8.38
CA LEU A 102 -8.92 -9.20 9.53
C LEU A 102 -10.21 -8.48 9.93
N ASP A 103 -11.02 -8.04 8.97
CA ASP A 103 -12.31 -7.37 9.21
C ASP A 103 -13.30 -8.30 9.90
N ALA A 104 -13.42 -9.55 9.43
CA ALA A 104 -14.27 -10.56 10.06
C ALA A 104 -13.89 -10.83 11.52
N ARG A 105 -12.59 -10.83 11.83
CA ARG A 105 -12.08 -10.99 13.19
C ARG A 105 -12.36 -9.76 14.06
N ALA A 106 -12.22 -8.56 13.49
CA ALA A 106 -12.57 -7.31 14.18
C ALA A 106 -14.07 -7.27 14.51
N LEU A 107 -14.93 -7.65 13.56
CA LEU A 107 -16.37 -7.77 13.76
C LEU A 107 -16.73 -8.79 14.85
N ALA A 108 -16.09 -9.96 14.84
CA ALA A 108 -16.32 -10.99 15.86
C ALA A 108 -15.96 -10.48 17.27
N LEU A 109 -14.84 -9.76 17.40
CA LEU A 109 -14.43 -9.13 18.65
C LEU A 109 -15.43 -8.04 19.10
N LEU A 110 -15.92 -7.21 18.18
CA LEU A 110 -16.96 -6.21 18.45
C LEU A 110 -18.29 -6.82 18.88
N ALA A 111 -18.61 -8.03 18.40
CA ALA A 111 -19.79 -8.79 18.79
C ALA A 111 -19.64 -9.56 20.11
N GLY A 112 -18.49 -9.47 20.79
CA GLY A 112 -18.22 -10.19 22.04
C GLY A 112 -17.79 -11.66 21.84
N HIS A 113 -17.47 -12.06 20.61
CA HIS A 113 -17.05 -13.42 20.24
C HIS A 113 -15.63 -13.39 19.67
N PRO A 114 -14.58 -13.27 20.51
CA PRO A 114 -13.21 -13.13 20.01
C PRO A 114 -12.76 -14.38 19.25
N ALA A 115 -12.24 -14.17 18.04
CA ALA A 115 -11.68 -15.24 17.22
C ALA A 115 -10.39 -15.82 17.85
N PRO A 116 -10.10 -17.13 17.69
CA PRO A 116 -8.90 -17.75 18.23
C PRO A 116 -7.62 -17.07 17.71
N PRO A 117 -6.50 -17.10 18.46
CA PRO A 117 -5.25 -16.44 18.08
C PRO A 117 -4.82 -16.73 16.64
N SER A 118 -4.25 -15.73 15.95
CA SER A 118 -3.84 -15.86 14.55
C SER A 118 -2.68 -14.94 14.22
N ALA A 119 -1.79 -15.42 13.35
CA ALA A 119 -0.67 -14.65 12.82
C ALA A 119 -1.07 -13.69 11.68
N LEU A 120 -2.35 -13.62 11.28
CA LEU A 120 -2.81 -12.79 10.15
C LEU A 120 -2.40 -11.32 10.28
N HIS A 121 -2.45 -10.76 11.50
CA HIS A 121 -2.04 -9.38 11.72
C HIS A 121 -0.53 -9.20 11.53
N SER A 122 0.29 -10.12 12.04
CA SER A 122 1.74 -10.11 11.83
C SER A 122 2.12 -10.30 10.36
N VAL A 123 1.41 -11.18 9.64
CA VAL A 123 1.58 -11.37 8.20
C VAL A 123 1.25 -10.09 7.44
N TYR A 124 0.15 -9.41 7.80
CA TYR A 124 -0.21 -8.13 7.21
C TYR A 124 0.88 -7.08 7.41
N ILE A 125 1.40 -6.92 8.64
CA ILE A 125 2.52 -6.00 8.93
C ILE A 125 3.76 -6.35 8.11
N GLY A 126 4.13 -7.63 8.02
CA GLY A 126 5.27 -8.07 7.22
C GLY A 126 5.13 -7.69 5.74
N LEU A 127 3.93 -7.87 5.17
CA LEU A 127 3.64 -7.47 3.80
C LEU A 127 3.63 -5.95 3.62
N GLU A 128 3.13 -5.17 4.59
CA GLU A 128 3.22 -3.71 4.56
C GLU A 128 4.67 -3.23 4.50
N VAL A 129 5.57 -3.86 5.27
CA VAL A 129 7.01 -3.53 5.25
C VAL A 129 7.61 -3.85 3.88
N VAL A 130 7.35 -5.05 3.35
CA VAL A 130 7.84 -5.46 2.02
C VAL A 130 7.30 -4.53 0.92
N LYS A 131 6.01 -4.18 0.98
CA LYS A 131 5.36 -3.27 0.04
C LYS A 131 5.99 -1.87 0.09
N LEU A 132 6.17 -1.32 1.29
CA LEU A 132 6.77 0.00 1.49
C LEU A 132 8.21 0.06 0.94
N LEU A 133 9.06 -0.92 1.29
CA LEU A 133 10.42 -0.99 0.78
C LEU A 133 10.44 -1.17 -0.75
N THR A 134 9.58 -2.02 -1.28
CA THR A 134 9.48 -2.22 -2.73
C THR A 134 9.03 -0.95 -3.45
N LEU A 135 8.07 -0.18 -2.91
CA LEU A 135 7.64 1.11 -3.46
C LEU A 135 8.79 2.11 -3.51
N LEU A 136 9.51 2.30 -2.39
CA LEU A 136 10.63 3.24 -2.31
C LEU A 136 11.77 2.88 -3.26
N LEU A 137 12.14 1.59 -3.30
CA LEU A 137 13.21 1.11 -4.17
C LEU A 137 12.81 1.17 -5.65
N THR A 138 11.54 0.86 -5.99
CA THR A 138 11.05 0.92 -7.36
C THR A 138 10.91 2.36 -7.83
N GLY A 139 10.35 3.26 -7.02
CA GLY A 139 10.28 4.69 -7.31
C GLY A 139 11.67 5.30 -7.55
N SER A 140 12.65 4.92 -6.73
CA SER A 140 14.05 5.34 -6.92
C SER A 140 14.67 4.81 -8.21
N ARG A 141 14.35 3.56 -8.60
CA ARG A 141 14.80 2.97 -9.88
C ARG A 141 14.16 3.66 -11.07
N VAL A 142 12.85 3.92 -11.02
CA VAL A 142 12.13 4.65 -12.08
C VAL A 142 12.70 6.05 -12.23
N PHE A 143 12.95 6.76 -11.13
CA PHE A 143 13.53 8.10 -11.17
C PHE A 143 14.90 8.11 -11.86
N ARG A 144 15.82 7.21 -11.46
CA ARG A 144 17.13 7.09 -12.11
C ARG A 144 17.02 6.73 -13.59
N TRP A 145 16.16 5.78 -13.93
CA TRP A 145 15.91 5.39 -15.32
C TRP A 145 15.37 6.55 -16.15
N ALA A 146 14.44 7.33 -15.60
CA ALA A 146 13.85 8.49 -16.27
C ALA A 146 14.87 9.61 -16.50
N LEU A 147 15.83 9.80 -15.60
CA LEU A 147 16.94 10.76 -15.78
C LEU A 147 17.93 10.29 -16.85
N GLN A 148 18.26 8.99 -16.91
CA GLN A 148 19.15 8.44 -17.94
C GLN A 148 18.52 8.45 -19.34
N ALA A 149 17.18 8.46 -19.38
CA ALA A 149 16.44 8.55 -20.62
C ALA A 149 16.35 9.98 -21.15
N ALA A 150 16.58 11.02 -20.34
CA ALA A 150 16.51 12.44 -20.72
C ALA A 150 17.73 12.91 -21.52
#